data_AF-A0A1T2WZJ8-F1
#
_entry.id   AF-A0A1T2WZJ8-F1
#
_cell.length_a   1.000
_cell.length_b   1.000
_cell.length_c   1.000
_cell.angle_alpha   90.00
_cell.angle_beta   90.00
_cell.angle_gamma   90.00
#
_symmetry.space_group_name_H-M   'P 1'
#
loop_
_entity.id
_entity.type
_entity.pdbx_description
1 polymer ?
#
loop_
_entity_poly.entity_id
_entity_poly.type
_entity_poly.pdbx_seq_one_letter_code
_entity_poly.pdbx_strand_id
1 'polypeptide(L)'
;MNKLATGSDPKLEGWWREAQQKVDRLMAKGPELAPHAAKGGEYDGLALDNWISGFWPGMLWIYYDITGDEKYRNAAWEWDIHIERLMLEENRFHHDVGFQFLPTSVLKYKLTGDPDSRRRGLAAANFLAGRFNLAGQYLRAWNKDLPGWAIIDCLMNLSILFWAAEESGDPRFTHIAKAHADMALKHMIRPDGSTCHVAVFDPANGELLEYKGGQGYAPDSCWSRGNAWALYGMANTYRFTGDIRYLHASQRVAHHFIASLPEDHVPPWDFRVPNQVAEPRDTSAAAIAASGLLELATLTAPEVGAVYHQAAERILASLSEEYSAFRDTGHEGILYGATGHKPEGVNVNVSLIYGDYYYVETLAKLRGWSHRTF
;
A
#
# COMPACT_ATOMS: atom_id res chain seq x y z
N MET A 1 -24.21 17.59 -17.24
CA MET A 1 -23.52 17.52 -18.54
C MET A 1 -22.29 18.40 -18.49
N ASN A 2 -21.12 17.82 -18.23
CA ASN A 2 -19.84 18.45 -18.48
C ASN A 2 -19.13 17.60 -19.53
N LYS A 3 -19.22 18.03 -20.79
CA LYS A 3 -18.37 17.55 -21.88
C LYS A 3 -17.03 18.26 -21.73
N LEU A 4 -16.13 17.69 -20.94
CA LEU A 4 -14.70 17.92 -21.12
C LEU A 4 -14.18 16.72 -21.91
N ALA A 5 -13.80 17.00 -23.14
CA ALA A 5 -13.16 16.06 -24.04
C ALA A 5 -11.88 15.54 -23.39
N THR A 6 -11.79 14.24 -23.12
CA THR A 6 -10.54 13.59 -22.72
C THR A 6 -10.02 12.81 -23.91
N GLY A 7 -9.29 13.49 -24.81
CA GLY A 7 -8.20 12.77 -25.47
C GLY A 7 -7.28 12.28 -24.35
N SER A 8 -7.04 10.98 -24.24
CA SER A 8 -6.17 10.45 -23.21
C SER A 8 -4.78 11.08 -23.34
N ASP A 9 -4.18 11.49 -22.21
CA ASP A 9 -2.82 12.03 -22.19
C ASP A 9 -1.86 11.03 -22.85
N PRO A 10 -1.22 11.38 -23.98
CA PRO A 10 -0.33 10.46 -24.69
C PRO A 10 0.80 9.91 -23.81
N LYS A 11 1.28 10.67 -22.82
CA LYS A 11 2.31 10.20 -21.88
C LYS A 11 1.76 9.10 -20.98
N LEU A 12 0.60 9.32 -20.37
CA LEU A 12 -0.07 8.35 -19.51
C LEU A 12 -0.36 7.04 -20.26
N GLU A 13 -0.83 7.12 -21.50
CA GLU A 13 -1.05 5.96 -22.36
C GLU A 13 0.23 5.21 -22.69
N GLY A 14 1.33 5.95 -22.90
CA GLY A 14 2.67 5.38 -23.09
C GLY A 14 3.14 4.60 -21.87
N TRP A 15 3.14 5.25 -20.70
CA TRP A 15 3.59 4.63 -19.44
C TRP A 15 2.75 3.42 -19.04
N TRP A 16 1.44 3.45 -19.26
CA TRP A 16 0.57 2.30 -19.05
C TRP A 16 0.97 1.10 -19.92
N ARG A 17 1.25 1.34 -21.21
CA ARG A 17 1.63 0.28 -22.15
C ARG A 17 2.99 -0.31 -21.81
N GLU A 18 3.95 0.51 -21.41
CA GLU A 18 5.28 0.04 -21.01
C GLU A 18 5.20 -0.79 -19.70
N ALA A 19 4.42 -0.34 -18.71
CA ALA A 19 4.15 -1.11 -17.51
C ALA A 19 3.44 -2.44 -17.83
N GLN A 20 2.48 -2.41 -18.77
CA GLN A 20 1.77 -3.60 -19.22
C GLN A 20 2.71 -4.63 -19.85
N GLN A 21 3.71 -4.19 -20.62
CA GLN A 21 4.72 -5.09 -21.19
C GLN A 21 5.57 -5.77 -20.11
N LYS A 22 5.92 -5.06 -19.03
CA LYS A 22 6.64 -5.65 -17.89
C LYS A 22 5.80 -6.72 -17.19
N VAL A 23 4.54 -6.40 -16.93
CA VAL A 23 3.58 -7.36 -16.35
C VAL A 23 3.38 -8.57 -17.26
N ASP A 24 3.20 -8.38 -18.56
CA ASP A 24 3.04 -9.47 -19.52
C ASP A 24 4.25 -10.41 -19.55
N ARG A 25 5.48 -9.88 -19.43
CA ARG A 25 6.70 -10.68 -19.38
C ARG A 25 6.82 -11.48 -18.09
N LEU A 26 6.56 -10.86 -16.94
CA LEU A 26 6.59 -11.57 -15.65
C LEU A 26 5.48 -12.63 -15.58
N MET A 27 4.29 -12.34 -16.12
CA MET A 27 3.21 -13.30 -16.26
C MET A 27 3.59 -14.48 -17.16
N ALA A 28 4.31 -14.25 -18.26
CA ALA A 28 4.81 -15.31 -19.12
C ALA A 28 5.85 -16.22 -18.45
N LYS A 29 6.59 -15.72 -17.44
CA LYS A 29 7.47 -16.55 -16.60
C LYS A 29 6.69 -17.46 -15.62
N GLY A 30 5.45 -17.09 -15.29
CA GLY A 30 4.56 -17.89 -14.44
C GLY A 30 5.09 -18.10 -13.01
N PRO A 31 5.31 -17.02 -12.22
CA PRO A 31 5.82 -17.16 -10.85
C PRO A 31 4.83 -17.96 -9.98
N GLU A 32 5.33 -19.03 -9.35
CA GLU A 32 4.55 -19.83 -8.38
C GLU A 32 4.73 -19.32 -6.94
N LEU A 33 5.85 -18.63 -6.68
CA LEU A 33 6.14 -17.92 -5.44
C LEU A 33 5.84 -16.43 -5.62
N ALA A 34 5.61 -15.72 -4.52
CA ALA A 34 5.32 -14.30 -4.57
C ALA A 34 6.58 -13.50 -4.97
N PRO A 35 6.57 -12.78 -6.11
CA PRO A 35 7.66 -11.90 -6.48
C PRO A 35 7.84 -10.83 -5.41
N HIS A 36 9.09 -10.51 -5.04
CA HIS A 36 9.32 -9.57 -3.93
C HIS A 36 10.32 -8.46 -4.28
N ALA A 37 11.60 -8.78 -4.43
CA ALA A 37 12.65 -7.81 -4.72
C ALA A 37 13.48 -8.22 -5.95
N ALA A 38 13.60 -7.34 -6.95
CA ALA A 38 14.40 -7.62 -8.14
C ALA A 38 15.88 -7.26 -7.90
N LYS A 39 16.67 -8.24 -7.49
CA LYS A 39 18.12 -8.07 -7.26
C LYS A 39 18.88 -8.47 -8.52
N GLY A 40 19.47 -7.48 -9.19
CA GLY A 40 20.24 -7.72 -10.41
C GLY A 40 19.41 -8.07 -11.64
N GLY A 41 18.14 -7.67 -11.69
CA GLY A 41 17.28 -7.91 -12.86
C GLY A 41 15.99 -8.65 -12.53
N GLU A 42 16.08 -9.67 -11.69
CA GLU A 42 15.02 -10.68 -11.52
C GLU A 42 14.50 -10.70 -10.09
N TYR A 43 13.18 -10.83 -9.95
CA TYR A 43 12.49 -10.94 -8.66
C TYR A 43 12.90 -12.23 -7.95
N ASP A 44 13.25 -12.10 -6.67
CA ASP A 44 13.23 -13.24 -5.76
C ASP A 44 11.79 -13.72 -5.50
N GLY A 45 11.65 -15.00 -5.17
CA GLY A 45 10.37 -15.63 -4.85
C GLY A 45 10.25 -15.91 -3.36
N LEU A 46 9.22 -15.38 -2.72
CA LEU A 46 8.88 -15.66 -1.32
C LEU A 46 7.65 -16.56 -1.21
N ALA A 47 7.56 -17.33 -0.13
CA ALA A 47 6.37 -18.14 0.14
C ALA A 47 5.12 -17.26 0.31
N LEU A 48 3.95 -17.83 -0.03
CA LEU A 48 2.71 -17.06 -0.22
C LEU A 48 2.04 -16.58 1.07
N ASP A 49 2.51 -17.03 2.23
CA ASP A 49 2.15 -16.49 3.55
C ASP A 49 2.99 -15.24 3.93
N ASN A 50 3.87 -14.76 3.05
CA ASN A 50 4.57 -13.50 3.21
C ASN A 50 3.65 -12.31 2.87
N TRP A 51 3.79 -11.19 3.59
CA TRP A 51 2.93 -10.01 3.49
C TRP A 51 2.81 -9.42 2.08
N ILE A 52 3.80 -9.65 1.20
CA ILE A 52 3.79 -9.13 -0.17
C ILE A 52 2.95 -9.97 -1.17
N SER A 53 2.41 -11.11 -0.76
CA SER A 53 1.84 -12.08 -1.70
C SER A 53 0.61 -11.62 -2.47
N GLY A 54 -0.06 -10.55 -2.01
CA GLY A 54 -1.21 -9.97 -2.70
C GLY A 54 -0.87 -8.99 -3.82
N PHE A 55 0.35 -8.43 -3.87
CA PHE A 55 0.65 -7.31 -4.78
C PHE A 55 0.74 -7.73 -6.24
N TRP A 56 1.45 -8.83 -6.53
CA TRP A 56 1.55 -9.36 -7.90
C TRP A 56 0.17 -9.74 -8.50
N PRO A 57 -0.62 -10.65 -7.89
CA PRO A 57 -1.96 -10.94 -8.38
C PRO A 57 -2.89 -9.73 -8.36
N GLY A 58 -2.67 -8.79 -7.43
CA GLY A 58 -3.35 -7.50 -7.41
C GLY A 58 -3.17 -6.68 -8.68
N MET A 59 -1.94 -6.58 -9.20
CA MET A 59 -1.68 -5.90 -10.47
C MET A 59 -2.42 -6.57 -11.62
N LEU A 60 -2.44 -7.90 -11.66
CA LEU A 60 -3.16 -8.66 -12.68
C LEU A 60 -4.67 -8.36 -12.63
N TRP A 61 -5.27 -8.30 -11.45
CA TRP A 61 -6.67 -7.91 -11.31
C TRP A 61 -6.95 -6.47 -11.76
N ILE A 62 -6.05 -5.52 -11.49
CA ILE A 62 -6.17 -4.14 -11.99
C ILE A 62 -6.16 -4.13 -13.54
N TYR A 63 -5.22 -4.86 -14.16
CA TYR A 63 -5.16 -4.95 -15.62
C TYR A 63 -6.41 -5.62 -16.21
N TYR A 64 -6.92 -6.68 -15.60
CA TYR A 64 -8.18 -7.30 -16.02
C TYR A 64 -9.33 -6.30 -16.00
N ASP A 65 -9.49 -5.57 -14.90
CA ASP A 65 -10.62 -4.65 -14.73
C ASP A 65 -10.59 -3.48 -15.73
N ILE A 66 -9.40 -2.92 -16.01
CA ILE A 66 -9.26 -1.85 -17.01
C ILE A 66 -9.42 -2.37 -18.45
N THR A 67 -8.85 -3.54 -18.77
CA THR A 67 -8.70 -3.98 -20.16
C THR A 67 -9.77 -4.95 -20.63
N GLY A 68 -10.39 -5.70 -19.70
CA GLY A 68 -11.25 -6.84 -20.00
C GLY A 68 -10.51 -8.05 -20.57
N ASP A 69 -9.17 -8.04 -20.61
CA ASP A 69 -8.39 -9.14 -21.16
C ASP A 69 -8.31 -10.32 -20.18
N GLU A 70 -8.99 -11.41 -20.54
CA GLU A 70 -9.10 -12.63 -19.75
C GLU A 70 -7.76 -13.28 -19.40
N LYS A 71 -6.66 -12.99 -20.12
CA LYS A 71 -5.35 -13.53 -19.76
C LYS A 71 -4.92 -13.13 -18.34
N TYR A 72 -5.24 -11.91 -17.92
CA TYR A 72 -4.89 -11.41 -16.58
C TYR A 72 -5.76 -12.07 -15.51
N ARG A 73 -7.07 -12.19 -15.75
CA ARG A 73 -7.98 -12.91 -14.85
C ARG A 73 -7.52 -14.35 -14.65
N ASN A 74 -7.20 -15.05 -15.73
CA ASN A 74 -6.77 -16.45 -15.66
C ASN A 74 -5.45 -16.61 -14.89
N ALA A 75 -4.49 -15.70 -15.09
CA ALA A 75 -3.22 -15.71 -14.36
C ALA A 75 -3.37 -15.37 -12.87
N ALA A 76 -4.36 -14.55 -12.50
CA ALA A 76 -4.62 -14.15 -11.11
C ALA A 76 -5.49 -15.14 -10.32
N TRP A 77 -6.26 -15.99 -11.02
CA TRP A 77 -7.41 -16.71 -10.45
C TRP A 77 -7.08 -17.60 -9.25
N GLU A 78 -5.97 -18.35 -9.31
CA GLU A 78 -5.61 -19.36 -8.30
C GLU A 78 -4.81 -18.79 -7.12
N TRP A 79 -4.33 -17.55 -7.19
CA TRP A 79 -3.47 -16.98 -6.15
C TRP A 79 -4.13 -16.93 -4.78
N ASP A 80 -5.40 -16.51 -4.73
CA ASP A 80 -6.12 -16.41 -3.47
C ASP A 80 -6.44 -17.78 -2.85
N ILE A 81 -6.64 -18.78 -3.69
CA ILE A 81 -6.79 -20.19 -3.28
C ILE A 81 -5.48 -20.70 -2.67
N HIS A 82 -4.34 -20.43 -3.31
CA HIS A 82 -3.03 -20.86 -2.81
C HIS A 82 -2.63 -20.15 -1.51
N ILE A 83 -2.89 -18.84 -1.39
CA ILE A 83 -2.67 -18.09 -0.14
C ILE A 83 -3.57 -18.65 0.98
N GLU A 84 -4.86 -18.89 0.72
CA GLU A 84 -5.77 -19.45 1.71
C GLU A 84 -5.31 -20.81 2.25
N ARG A 85 -4.81 -21.71 1.40
CA ARG A 85 -4.40 -23.06 1.85
C ARG A 85 -3.38 -23.02 2.98
N LEU A 86 -2.48 -22.03 2.96
CA LEU A 86 -1.47 -21.85 4.02
C LEU A 86 -2.09 -21.47 5.38
N MET A 87 -3.32 -20.95 5.43
CA MET A 87 -4.02 -20.69 6.70
C MET A 87 -4.36 -21.97 7.46
N LEU A 88 -4.32 -23.14 6.80
CA LEU A 88 -4.58 -24.45 7.38
C LEU A 88 -3.30 -25.14 7.91
N GLU A 89 -2.15 -24.49 7.74
CA GLU A 89 -0.83 -24.99 8.11
C GLU A 89 -0.14 -24.02 9.09
N GLU A 90 1.04 -24.39 9.59
CA GLU A 90 1.90 -23.42 10.28
C GLU A 90 2.31 -22.32 9.29
N ASN A 91 2.03 -21.07 9.63
CA ASN A 91 2.13 -19.96 8.70
C ASN A 91 2.66 -18.67 9.36
N ARG A 92 3.01 -17.71 8.50
CA ARG A 92 3.57 -16.41 8.90
C ARG A 92 2.57 -15.26 8.80
N PHE A 93 1.27 -15.54 8.61
CA PHE A 93 0.25 -14.49 8.50
C PHE A 93 0.20 -13.60 9.74
N HIS A 94 0.11 -12.29 9.54
CA HIS A 94 0.04 -11.31 10.61
C HIS A 94 -0.89 -10.16 10.25
N HIS A 95 -0.67 -8.94 10.75
CA HIS A 95 -1.58 -7.83 10.49
C HIS A 95 -1.72 -7.45 9.00
N ASP A 96 -0.84 -7.96 8.14
CA ASP A 96 -0.78 -7.66 6.71
C ASP A 96 -1.72 -8.50 5.84
N VAL A 97 -2.64 -9.24 6.45
CA VAL A 97 -3.68 -9.96 5.69
C VAL A 97 -4.57 -9.03 4.86
N GLY A 98 -4.62 -7.73 5.17
CA GLY A 98 -5.24 -6.74 4.29
C GLY A 98 -4.49 -6.63 2.96
N PHE A 99 -3.16 -6.43 2.98
CA PHE A 99 -2.32 -6.42 1.77
C PHE A 99 -2.40 -7.71 0.96
N GLN A 100 -2.67 -8.84 1.60
CA GLN A 100 -2.73 -10.13 0.92
C GLN A 100 -4.10 -10.40 0.30
N PHE A 101 -5.20 -10.11 1.02
CA PHE A 101 -6.55 -10.51 0.63
C PHE A 101 -7.39 -9.38 -0.01
N LEU A 102 -7.09 -8.10 0.23
CA LEU A 102 -7.76 -7.00 -0.48
C LEU A 102 -7.50 -7.05 -2.00
N PRO A 103 -6.24 -7.06 -2.47
CA PRO A 103 -5.94 -7.08 -3.90
C PRO A 103 -6.21 -8.43 -4.58
N THR A 104 -6.47 -9.49 -3.80
CA THR A 104 -6.73 -10.83 -4.34
C THR A 104 -8.20 -11.20 -4.18
N SER A 105 -8.58 -11.86 -3.09
CA SER A 105 -9.94 -12.35 -2.85
C SER A 105 -11.00 -11.25 -2.90
N VAL A 106 -10.77 -10.11 -2.24
CA VAL A 106 -11.80 -9.05 -2.20
C VAL A 106 -12.00 -8.43 -3.58
N LEU A 107 -10.91 -8.10 -4.28
CA LEU A 107 -11.01 -7.55 -5.64
C LEU A 107 -11.61 -8.58 -6.62
N LYS A 108 -11.18 -9.85 -6.57
CA LYS A 108 -11.79 -10.96 -7.34
C LYS A 108 -13.29 -11.05 -7.08
N TYR A 109 -13.72 -11.00 -5.82
CA TYR A 109 -15.15 -11.01 -5.47
C TYR A 109 -15.90 -9.81 -6.06
N LYS A 110 -15.36 -8.59 -5.90
CA LYS A 110 -15.97 -7.36 -6.45
C LYS A 110 -16.17 -7.45 -7.97
N LEU A 111 -15.21 -8.05 -8.69
CA LEU A 111 -15.24 -8.11 -10.15
C LEU A 111 -16.06 -9.29 -10.71
N THR A 112 -16.18 -10.39 -9.97
CA THR A 112 -16.70 -11.66 -10.51
C THR A 112 -17.88 -12.23 -9.74
N GLY A 113 -18.13 -11.74 -8.53
CA GLY A 113 -19.14 -12.29 -7.62
C GLY A 113 -18.76 -13.64 -7.01
N ASP A 114 -17.51 -14.11 -7.12
CA ASP A 114 -17.08 -15.42 -6.64
C ASP A 114 -17.30 -15.59 -5.11
N PRO A 115 -18.20 -16.49 -4.67
CA PRO A 115 -18.58 -16.60 -3.26
C PRO A 115 -17.45 -17.16 -2.38
N ASP A 116 -16.53 -17.95 -2.94
CA ASP A 116 -15.36 -18.43 -2.21
C ASP A 116 -14.35 -17.32 -1.93
N SER A 117 -14.16 -16.40 -2.88
CA SER A 117 -13.35 -15.21 -2.69
C SER A 117 -13.92 -14.31 -1.60
N ARG A 118 -15.26 -14.12 -1.58
CA ARG A 118 -15.93 -13.43 -0.47
C ARG A 118 -15.64 -14.09 0.88
N ARG A 119 -15.76 -15.42 0.94
CA ARG A 119 -15.50 -16.22 2.15
C ARG A 119 -14.05 -16.04 2.63
N ARG A 120 -13.06 -16.08 1.73
CA ARG A 120 -11.64 -15.84 2.05
C ARG A 120 -11.38 -14.43 2.59
N GLY A 121 -11.93 -13.40 1.95
CA GLY A 121 -11.82 -12.02 2.43
C GLY A 121 -12.37 -11.87 3.85
N LEU A 122 -13.55 -12.44 4.14
CA LEU A 122 -14.15 -12.40 5.48
C LEU A 122 -13.34 -13.21 6.50
N ALA A 123 -12.74 -14.33 6.10
CA ALA A 123 -11.84 -15.09 6.97
C ALA A 123 -10.60 -14.27 7.34
N ALA A 124 -9.97 -13.60 6.36
CA ALA A 124 -8.85 -12.69 6.60
C ALA A 124 -9.22 -11.50 7.49
N ALA A 125 -10.41 -10.91 7.32
CA ALA A 125 -10.89 -9.85 8.20
C ALA A 125 -11.09 -10.33 9.65
N ASN A 126 -11.64 -11.54 9.84
CA ASN A 126 -11.76 -12.14 11.17
C ASN A 126 -10.38 -12.43 11.78
N PHE A 127 -9.42 -12.92 10.98
CA PHE A 127 -8.04 -13.12 11.43
C PHE A 127 -7.44 -11.80 11.94
N LEU A 128 -7.54 -10.72 11.17
CA LEU A 128 -7.04 -9.41 11.58
C LEU A 128 -7.75 -8.89 12.84
N ALA A 129 -9.08 -8.99 12.89
CA ALA A 129 -9.87 -8.60 14.07
C ALA A 129 -9.43 -9.36 15.34
N GLY A 130 -9.07 -10.64 15.22
CA GLY A 130 -8.54 -11.46 16.32
C GLY A 130 -7.18 -10.99 16.87
N ARG A 131 -6.48 -10.09 16.17
CA ARG A 131 -5.22 -9.48 16.61
C ARG A 131 -5.41 -8.21 17.43
N PHE A 132 -6.65 -7.78 17.65
CA PHE A 132 -6.96 -6.55 18.35
C PHE A 132 -6.68 -6.67 19.85
N ASN A 133 -5.82 -5.78 20.36
CA ASN A 133 -5.62 -5.57 21.78
C ASN A 133 -6.59 -4.49 22.25
N LEU A 134 -7.52 -4.87 23.13
CA LEU A 134 -8.57 -3.97 23.63
C LEU A 134 -8.02 -2.87 24.55
N ALA A 135 -7.02 -3.17 25.38
CA ALA A 135 -6.49 -2.24 26.38
C ALA A 135 -5.78 -1.06 25.72
N GLY A 136 -4.89 -1.33 24.77
CA GLY A 136 -4.15 -0.31 24.01
C GLY A 136 -4.85 0.15 22.72
N GLN A 137 -5.98 -0.46 22.36
CA GLN A 137 -6.75 -0.16 21.15
C GLN A 137 -5.92 -0.23 19.85
N TYR A 138 -5.06 -1.24 19.74
CA TYR A 138 -4.23 -1.45 18.56
C TYR A 138 -4.38 -2.88 18.03
N LEU A 139 -3.98 -3.08 16.77
CA LEU A 139 -3.87 -4.39 16.14
C LEU A 139 -2.41 -4.80 16.26
N ARG A 140 -2.15 -5.95 16.89
CA ARG A 140 -0.79 -6.47 17.04
C ARG A 140 -0.15 -6.67 15.67
N ALA A 141 1.00 -6.05 15.45
CA ALA A 141 1.72 -6.11 14.19
C ALA A 141 2.19 -7.54 13.87
N TRP A 142 3.21 -8.07 14.55
CA TRP A 142 3.87 -9.33 14.18
C TRP A 142 3.62 -10.50 15.15
N ASN A 143 3.88 -11.73 14.68
CA ASN A 143 3.74 -12.97 15.45
C ASN A 143 4.91 -13.26 16.41
N LYS A 144 5.94 -12.42 16.44
CA LYS A 144 7.06 -12.48 17.41
C LYS A 144 6.56 -12.20 18.84
N ASP A 145 7.40 -12.42 19.85
CA ASP A 145 7.12 -12.07 21.25
C ASP A 145 7.13 -10.54 21.49
N LEU A 146 6.28 -9.84 20.72
CA LEU A 146 6.14 -8.39 20.65
C LEU A 146 4.64 -8.03 20.69
N PRO A 147 3.87 -8.50 21.68
CA PRO A 147 2.42 -8.33 21.72
C PRO A 147 1.99 -6.86 21.83
N GLY A 148 2.88 -5.99 22.31
CA GLY A 148 2.73 -4.53 22.45
C GLY A 148 2.89 -3.71 21.18
N TRP A 149 3.33 -4.30 20.06
CA TRP A 149 3.83 -3.53 18.93
C TRP A 149 2.72 -3.26 17.90
N ALA A 150 2.53 -1.98 17.58
CA ALA A 150 1.71 -1.49 16.48
C ALA A 150 2.59 -0.74 15.48
N ILE A 151 2.32 -0.92 14.19
CA ILE A 151 3.08 -0.28 13.11
C ILE A 151 2.17 0.50 12.16
N ILE A 152 2.70 1.57 11.57
CA ILE A 152 1.92 2.54 10.79
C ILE A 152 1.28 1.92 9.53
N ASP A 153 1.91 0.88 8.99
CA ASP A 153 1.51 0.07 7.83
C ASP A 153 0.14 -0.59 8.05
N CYS A 154 -0.23 -0.83 9.30
CA CYS A 154 -1.53 -1.40 9.65
C CYS A 154 -2.70 -0.49 9.23
N LEU A 155 -2.48 0.81 9.03
CA LEU A 155 -3.49 1.74 8.51
C LEU A 155 -4.02 1.32 7.12
N MET A 156 -3.17 0.75 6.26
CA MET A 156 -3.60 0.21 4.96
C MET A 156 -4.43 -1.06 5.11
N ASN A 157 -4.15 -1.84 6.14
CA ASN A 157 -4.83 -3.10 6.40
C ASN A 157 -6.22 -2.92 7.04
N LEU A 158 -6.54 -1.73 7.58
CA LEU A 158 -7.86 -1.46 8.16
C LEU A 158 -8.99 -1.56 7.13
N SER A 159 -8.70 -1.32 5.86
CA SER A 159 -9.67 -1.39 4.77
C SER A 159 -10.35 -2.75 4.64
N ILE A 160 -9.68 -3.85 5.02
CA ILE A 160 -10.32 -5.18 5.01
C ILE A 160 -11.39 -5.32 6.10
N LEU A 161 -11.21 -4.64 7.24
CA LEU A 161 -12.19 -4.60 8.31
C LEU A 161 -13.38 -3.73 7.91
N PHE A 162 -13.14 -2.56 7.31
CA PHE A 162 -14.23 -1.73 6.83
C PHE A 162 -15.03 -2.43 5.73
N TRP A 163 -14.38 -3.06 4.75
CA TRP A 163 -15.05 -3.88 3.75
C TRP A 163 -15.85 -5.01 4.39
N ALA A 164 -15.29 -5.72 5.37
CA ALA A 164 -16.01 -6.80 6.06
C ALA A 164 -17.24 -6.29 6.83
N ALA A 165 -17.18 -5.08 7.40
CA ALA A 165 -18.32 -4.45 8.06
C ALA A 165 -19.46 -4.19 7.06
N GLU A 166 -19.15 -3.59 5.91
CA GLU A 166 -20.12 -3.34 4.84
C GLU A 166 -20.71 -4.64 4.29
N GLU A 167 -19.84 -5.64 4.06
CA GLU A 167 -20.20 -6.90 3.41
C GLU A 167 -21.01 -7.85 4.31
N SER A 168 -20.77 -7.84 5.62
CA SER A 168 -21.44 -8.72 6.59
C SER A 168 -22.54 -8.03 7.40
N GLY A 169 -22.55 -6.70 7.44
CA GLY A 169 -23.40 -5.92 8.34
C GLY A 169 -22.96 -5.96 9.82
N ASP A 170 -21.80 -6.53 10.13
CA ASP A 170 -21.29 -6.65 11.50
C ASP A 170 -20.47 -5.40 11.89
N PRO A 171 -20.97 -4.54 12.79
CA PRO A 171 -20.31 -3.28 13.13
C PRO A 171 -19.02 -3.45 13.92
N ARG A 172 -18.72 -4.65 14.47
CA ARG A 172 -17.49 -4.87 15.25
C ARG A 172 -16.24 -4.56 14.45
N PHE A 173 -16.25 -4.84 13.14
CA PHE A 173 -15.10 -4.60 12.28
C PHE A 173 -14.82 -3.11 12.16
N THR A 174 -15.85 -2.27 11.98
CA THR A 174 -15.73 -0.80 12.00
C THR A 174 -15.24 -0.30 13.35
N HIS A 175 -15.74 -0.84 14.46
CA HIS A 175 -15.28 -0.44 15.80
C HIS A 175 -13.79 -0.72 16.00
N ILE A 176 -13.33 -1.91 15.65
CA ILE A 176 -11.91 -2.32 15.76
C ILE A 176 -11.03 -1.44 14.85
N ALA A 177 -11.44 -1.23 13.60
CA ALA A 177 -10.70 -0.43 12.65
C ALA A 177 -10.56 1.02 13.12
N LYS A 178 -11.66 1.64 13.58
CA LYS A 178 -11.64 3.00 14.13
C LYS A 178 -10.78 3.10 15.38
N ALA A 179 -10.85 2.13 16.29
CA ALA A 179 -10.03 2.13 17.49
C ALA A 179 -8.52 2.15 17.16
N HIS A 180 -8.09 1.32 16.18
CA HIS A 180 -6.71 1.36 15.69
C HIS A 180 -6.37 2.69 15.02
N ALA A 181 -7.24 3.22 14.16
CA ALA A 181 -7.01 4.50 13.48
C ALA A 181 -6.92 5.67 14.47
N ASP A 182 -7.77 5.70 15.50
CA ASP A 182 -7.72 6.69 16.58
C ASP A 182 -6.41 6.57 17.38
N MET A 183 -5.94 5.35 17.66
CA MET A 183 -4.62 5.10 18.28
C MET A 183 -3.49 5.66 17.42
N ALA A 184 -3.46 5.33 16.12
CA ALA A 184 -2.43 5.80 15.20
C ALA A 184 -2.46 7.33 15.03
N LEU A 185 -3.66 7.93 14.97
CA LEU A 185 -3.84 9.37 14.92
C LEU A 185 -3.27 10.07 16.16
N LYS A 186 -3.50 9.49 17.35
CA LYS A 186 -3.05 10.05 18.62
C LYS A 186 -1.55 9.87 18.84
N HIS A 187 -1.00 8.70 18.48
CA HIS A 187 0.34 8.30 18.92
C HIS A 187 1.35 8.26 17.78
N MET A 188 0.96 8.04 16.53
CA MET A 188 1.90 7.75 15.44
C MET A 188 2.00 8.86 14.39
N ILE A 189 0.98 9.71 14.26
CA ILE A 189 1.00 10.88 13.38
C ILE A 189 1.28 12.14 14.20
N ARG A 190 2.39 12.81 13.91
CA ARG A 190 2.83 14.01 14.64
C ARG A 190 2.10 15.27 14.15
N PRO A 191 2.12 16.37 14.93
CA PRO A 191 1.50 17.64 14.55
C PRO A 191 2.08 18.28 13.27
N ASP A 192 3.29 17.91 12.86
CA ASP A 192 3.93 18.38 11.62
C ASP A 192 3.66 17.48 10.40
N GLY A 193 2.88 16.41 10.58
CA GLY A 193 2.57 15.41 9.54
C GLY A 193 3.61 14.32 9.34
N SER A 194 4.74 14.39 10.03
CA SER A 194 5.67 13.26 10.09
C SER A 194 5.08 12.10 10.89
N THR A 195 5.60 10.89 10.67
CA THR A 195 5.11 9.67 11.35
C THR A 195 6.24 8.94 12.06
N CYS A 196 5.93 8.28 13.18
CA CYS A 196 6.78 7.21 13.68
C CYS A 196 6.41 5.91 12.96
N HIS A 197 7.35 4.97 12.89
CA HIS A 197 7.07 3.67 12.30
C HIS A 197 6.41 2.72 13.30
N VAL A 198 6.98 2.59 14.51
CA VAL A 198 6.52 1.65 15.54
C VAL A 198 6.17 2.38 16.83
N ALA A 199 5.00 2.10 17.37
CA ALA A 199 4.60 2.43 18.73
C ALA A 199 4.52 1.14 19.57
N VAL A 200 5.13 1.16 20.75
CA VAL A 200 5.19 0.01 21.66
C VAL A 200 4.34 0.32 22.89
N PHE A 201 3.36 -0.54 23.15
CA PHE A 201 2.44 -0.44 24.27
C PHE A 201 2.69 -1.58 25.28
N ASP A 202 2.34 -1.34 26.53
CA ASP A 202 2.10 -2.41 27.48
C ASP A 202 0.82 -3.18 27.05
N PRO A 203 0.91 -4.49 26.76
CA PRO A 203 -0.21 -5.24 26.22
C PRO A 203 -1.32 -5.51 27.25
N ALA A 204 -1.04 -5.37 28.55
CA ALA A 204 -2.00 -5.63 29.62
C ALA A 204 -2.84 -4.39 29.93
N ASN A 205 -2.23 -3.21 29.96
CA ASN A 205 -2.91 -1.96 30.36
C ASN A 205 -3.07 -0.92 29.24
N GLY A 206 -2.37 -1.07 28.10
CA GLY A 206 -2.47 -0.17 26.95
C GLY A 206 -1.64 1.11 27.04
N GLU A 207 -0.77 1.24 28.04
CA GLU A 207 0.13 2.39 28.19
C GLU A 207 1.16 2.43 27.06
N LEU A 208 1.37 3.59 26.44
CA LEU A 208 2.46 3.79 25.48
C LEU A 208 3.80 3.81 26.22
N LEU A 209 4.68 2.86 25.90
CA LEU A 209 6.00 2.71 26.52
C LEU A 209 7.07 3.49 25.76
N GLU A 210 7.15 3.31 24.44
CA GLU A 210 8.19 3.94 23.61
C GLU A 210 7.83 3.94 22.12
N TYR A 211 8.62 4.69 21.35
CA TYR A 211 8.65 4.63 19.89
C TYR A 211 9.93 3.95 19.41
N LYS A 212 9.87 3.24 18.29
CA LYS A 212 11.05 2.66 17.65
C LYS A 212 11.13 3.03 16.17
N GLY A 213 12.36 3.19 15.68
CA GLY A 213 12.60 3.48 14.26
C GLY A 213 12.20 2.31 13.35
N GLY A 214 12.44 1.07 13.77
CA GLY A 214 12.21 -0.11 12.94
C GLY A 214 12.98 0.00 11.62
N GLN A 215 12.26 0.18 10.50
CA GLN A 215 12.80 0.46 9.18
C GLN A 215 13.23 1.92 8.93
N GLY A 216 12.86 2.86 9.80
CA GLY A 216 13.28 4.26 9.74
C GLY A 216 14.65 4.53 10.36
N TYR A 217 15.20 5.71 10.08
CA TYR A 217 16.51 6.15 10.58
C TYR A 217 16.62 6.22 12.10
N ALA A 218 15.57 6.69 12.78
CA ALA A 218 15.54 6.83 14.23
C ALA A 218 14.08 6.77 14.75
N PRO A 219 13.84 6.56 16.05
CA PRO A 219 12.48 6.60 16.63
C PRO A 219 11.70 7.90 16.34
N ASP A 220 12.41 9.01 16.25
CA ASP A 220 11.89 10.34 15.96
C ASP A 220 12.13 10.78 14.50
N SER A 221 12.62 9.88 13.63
CA SER A 221 12.73 10.15 12.20
C SER A 221 11.36 10.04 11.48
N CYS A 222 11.36 10.14 10.15
CA CYS A 222 10.16 9.99 9.34
C CYS A 222 10.47 9.14 8.10
N TRP A 223 10.40 7.83 8.30
CA TRP A 223 10.53 6.85 7.23
C TRP A 223 9.52 7.11 6.11
N SER A 224 9.99 7.27 4.87
CA SER A 224 9.16 7.84 3.80
C SER A 224 7.99 6.93 3.42
N ARG A 225 8.21 5.61 3.35
CA ARG A 225 7.14 4.64 3.10
C ARG A 225 6.12 4.57 4.23
N GLY A 226 6.55 4.65 5.49
CA GLY A 226 5.63 4.73 6.62
C GLY A 226 4.76 5.99 6.61
N ASN A 227 5.30 7.11 6.11
CA ASN A 227 4.54 8.34 5.89
C ASN A 227 3.54 8.19 4.75
N ALA A 228 3.93 7.53 3.65
CA ALA A 228 3.03 7.21 2.54
C ALA A 228 1.88 6.26 2.96
N TRP A 229 2.14 5.27 3.81
CA TRP A 229 1.09 4.42 4.41
C TRP A 229 0.10 5.20 5.25
N ALA A 230 0.57 6.15 6.06
CA ALA A 230 -0.32 6.99 6.86
C ALA A 230 -1.18 7.91 5.99
N LEU A 231 -0.61 8.49 4.93
CA LEU A 231 -1.31 9.31 3.97
C LEU A 231 -2.49 8.55 3.37
N TYR A 232 -2.21 7.40 2.79
CA TYR A 232 -3.22 6.62 2.07
C TYR A 232 -4.18 5.92 3.04
N GLY A 233 -3.68 5.31 4.10
CA GLY A 233 -4.51 4.63 5.09
C GLY A 233 -5.51 5.55 5.81
N MET A 234 -5.12 6.80 6.11
CA MET A 234 -6.05 7.79 6.68
C MET A 234 -7.07 8.29 5.65
N ALA A 235 -6.71 8.40 4.37
CA ALA A 235 -7.67 8.71 3.31
C ALA A 235 -8.73 7.60 3.19
N ASN A 236 -8.30 6.33 3.20
CA ASN A 236 -9.19 5.18 3.17
C ASN A 236 -10.10 5.15 4.40
N THR A 237 -9.54 5.39 5.59
CA THR A 237 -10.31 5.44 6.84
C THR A 237 -11.38 6.53 6.79
N TYR A 238 -11.07 7.73 6.27
CA TYR A 238 -12.07 8.77 6.06
C TYR A 238 -13.16 8.32 5.07
N ARG A 239 -12.79 7.74 3.93
CA ARG A 239 -13.75 7.25 2.93
C ARG A 239 -14.79 6.30 3.52
N PHE A 240 -14.37 5.38 4.38
CA PHE A 240 -15.27 4.40 5.01
C PHE A 240 -16.08 4.96 6.18
N THR A 241 -15.60 6.00 6.86
CA THR A 241 -16.20 6.45 8.14
C THR A 241 -16.88 7.82 8.08
N GLY A 242 -16.52 8.66 7.12
CA GLY A 242 -16.91 10.07 7.05
C GLY A 242 -16.36 10.93 8.20
N ASP A 243 -15.48 10.40 9.05
CA ASP A 243 -14.96 11.14 10.21
C ASP A 243 -13.84 12.09 9.80
N ILE A 244 -14.14 13.39 9.83
CA ILE A 244 -13.28 14.47 9.33
C ILE A 244 -11.89 14.49 9.99
N ARG A 245 -11.73 13.91 11.19
CA ARG A 245 -10.43 13.82 11.88
C ARG A 245 -9.42 13.04 11.05
N TYR A 246 -9.85 12.00 10.35
CA TYR A 246 -9.00 11.19 9.48
C TYR A 246 -8.67 11.91 8.17
N LEU A 247 -9.60 12.69 7.60
CA LEU A 247 -9.31 13.54 6.45
C LEU A 247 -8.21 14.55 6.80
N HIS A 248 -8.36 15.27 7.91
CA HIS A 248 -7.35 16.24 8.37
C HIS A 248 -6.00 15.57 8.67
N ALA A 249 -6.00 14.32 9.14
CA ALA A 249 -4.78 13.56 9.33
C ALA A 249 -4.10 13.25 8.00
N SER A 250 -4.83 12.72 7.01
CA SER A 250 -4.32 12.44 5.67
C SER A 250 -3.77 13.69 4.99
N GLN A 251 -4.50 14.82 5.05
CA GLN A 251 -4.03 16.11 4.53
C GLN A 251 -2.74 16.59 5.20
N ARG A 252 -2.64 16.48 6.53
CA ARG A 252 -1.45 16.88 7.27
C ARG A 252 -0.23 16.03 6.88
N VAL A 253 -0.41 14.72 6.73
CA VAL A 253 0.65 13.82 6.25
C VAL A 253 1.01 14.13 4.79
N ALA A 254 0.03 14.37 3.92
CA ALA A 254 0.24 14.76 2.53
C ALA A 254 1.05 16.06 2.41
N HIS A 255 0.73 17.08 3.20
CA HIS A 255 1.50 18.32 3.23
C HIS A 255 2.96 18.08 3.64
N HIS A 256 3.18 17.27 4.68
CA HIS A 256 4.53 16.90 5.10
C HIS A 256 5.30 16.18 3.98
N PHE A 257 4.68 15.15 3.39
CA PHE A 257 5.29 14.37 2.32
C PHE A 257 5.68 15.25 1.13
N ILE A 258 4.72 16.04 0.61
CA ILE A 258 4.93 16.93 -0.55
C ILE A 258 6.01 17.98 -0.25
N ALA A 259 5.97 18.62 0.93
CA ALA A 259 6.94 19.64 1.30
C ALA A 259 8.35 19.07 1.54
N SER A 260 8.46 17.78 1.83
CA SER A 260 9.73 17.10 2.07
C SER A 260 10.30 16.43 0.83
N LEU A 261 9.62 16.53 -0.33
CA LEU A 261 10.13 15.96 -1.57
C LEU A 261 11.33 16.76 -2.10
N PRO A 262 12.38 16.08 -2.59
CA PRO A 262 13.44 16.72 -3.37
C PRO A 262 12.93 17.20 -4.74
N GLU A 263 13.81 17.87 -5.49
CA GLU A 263 13.53 18.43 -6.82
C GLU A 263 13.03 17.38 -7.84
N ASP A 264 13.58 16.16 -7.77
CA ASP A 264 13.17 15.02 -8.59
C ASP A 264 11.88 14.34 -8.10
N HIS A 265 11.20 14.88 -7.08
CA HIS A 265 9.90 14.41 -6.58
C HIS A 265 9.84 12.96 -6.09
N VAL A 266 10.98 12.29 -5.86
CA VAL A 266 11.06 10.95 -5.26
C VAL A 266 11.75 11.06 -3.91
N PRO A 267 11.13 10.61 -2.81
CA PRO A 267 11.67 10.83 -1.48
C PRO A 267 12.96 10.03 -1.25
N PRO A 268 13.85 10.49 -0.36
CA PRO A 268 14.82 9.60 0.26
C PRO A 268 14.08 8.48 1.02
N TRP A 269 14.78 7.41 1.39
CA TRP A 269 14.20 6.34 2.20
C TRP A 269 13.68 6.83 3.58
N ASP A 270 14.20 7.94 4.11
CA ASP A 270 13.70 8.60 5.32
C ASP A 270 13.93 10.12 5.21
N PHE A 271 12.91 10.92 5.53
CA PHE A 271 12.94 12.38 5.37
C PHE A 271 13.83 13.10 6.39
N ARG A 272 14.25 12.43 7.47
CA ARG A 272 15.01 13.06 8.58
C ARG A 272 16.45 12.56 8.69
N VAL A 273 16.98 11.93 7.64
CA VAL A 273 18.41 11.62 7.55
C VAL A 273 19.24 12.90 7.41
N PRO A 274 20.45 12.99 8.03
CA PRO A 274 21.23 14.23 8.04
C PRO A 274 21.67 14.74 6.65
N ASN A 275 21.92 13.85 5.69
CA ASN A 275 22.32 14.20 4.34
C ASN A 275 21.51 13.42 3.30
N GLN A 276 20.34 13.94 2.95
CA GLN A 276 19.42 13.28 2.01
C GLN A 276 20.00 13.06 0.61
N VAL A 277 20.94 13.91 0.16
CA VAL A 277 21.53 13.81 -1.20
C VAL A 277 22.39 12.57 -1.37
N ALA A 278 23.03 12.11 -0.28
CA ALA A 278 23.89 10.92 -0.30
C ALA A 278 23.13 9.63 0.04
N GLU A 279 21.83 9.70 0.33
CA GLU A 279 21.03 8.57 0.78
C GLU A 279 20.19 7.99 -0.37
N PRO A 280 19.93 6.68 -0.36
CA PRO A 280 19.14 6.06 -1.41
C PRO A 280 17.70 6.59 -1.39
N ARG A 281 17.10 6.62 -2.57
CA ARG A 281 15.69 6.92 -2.76
C ARG A 281 14.81 5.77 -2.30
N ASP A 282 13.51 6.04 -2.23
CA ASP A 282 12.51 5.00 -2.15
C ASP A 282 11.35 5.26 -3.11
N THR A 283 11.46 4.70 -4.31
CA THR A 283 10.41 4.80 -5.34
C THR A 283 9.11 4.11 -4.92
N SER A 284 9.17 3.12 -4.01
CA SER A 284 7.95 2.50 -3.49
C SER A 284 7.13 3.48 -2.63
N ALA A 285 7.78 4.25 -1.76
CA ALA A 285 7.13 5.33 -1.01
C ALA A 285 6.48 6.37 -1.93
N ALA A 286 7.19 6.74 -3.00
CA ALA A 286 6.67 7.67 -4.01
C ALA A 286 5.41 7.12 -4.68
N ALA A 287 5.42 5.87 -5.14
CA ALA A 287 4.29 5.23 -5.81
C ALA A 287 3.06 5.12 -4.89
N ILE A 288 3.27 4.71 -3.64
CA ILE A 288 2.21 4.64 -2.61
C ILE A 288 1.61 6.04 -2.39
N ALA A 289 2.46 7.05 -2.21
CA ALA A 289 2.02 8.41 -1.96
C ALA A 289 1.27 8.99 -3.17
N ALA A 290 1.73 8.74 -4.40
CA ALA A 290 1.02 9.18 -5.61
C ALA A 290 -0.40 8.62 -5.66
N SER A 291 -0.56 7.31 -5.43
CA SER A 291 -1.90 6.69 -5.39
C SER A 291 -2.77 7.22 -4.25
N GLY A 292 -2.20 7.41 -3.05
CA GLY A 292 -2.91 7.96 -1.90
C GLY A 292 -3.28 9.43 -2.07
N LEU A 293 -2.47 10.22 -2.78
CA LEU A 293 -2.75 11.62 -3.10
C LEU A 293 -3.91 11.73 -4.09
N LEU A 294 -4.01 10.83 -5.07
CA LEU A 294 -5.19 10.74 -5.94
C LEU A 294 -6.44 10.37 -5.15
N GLU A 295 -6.33 9.42 -4.21
CA GLU A 295 -7.45 9.07 -3.33
C GLU A 295 -7.91 10.29 -2.52
N LEU A 296 -6.98 10.97 -1.85
CA LEU A 296 -7.23 12.18 -1.07
C LEU A 296 -7.84 13.30 -1.91
N ALA A 297 -7.37 13.48 -3.15
CA ALA A 297 -7.94 14.46 -4.08
C ALA A 297 -9.45 14.24 -4.28
N THR A 298 -9.89 12.99 -4.43
CA THR A 298 -11.33 12.67 -4.59
C THR A 298 -12.17 12.91 -3.33
N LEU A 299 -11.54 13.03 -2.16
CA LEU A 299 -12.20 13.17 -0.86
C LEU A 299 -12.27 14.63 -0.38
N THR A 300 -11.79 15.58 -1.19
CA THR A 300 -11.72 17.00 -0.85
C THR A 300 -12.46 17.86 -1.87
N ALA A 301 -12.72 19.14 -1.53
CA ALA A 301 -13.25 20.10 -2.48
C ALA A 301 -12.31 20.20 -3.71
N PRO A 302 -12.83 20.39 -4.94
CA PRO A 302 -12.03 20.34 -6.16
C PRO A 302 -10.79 21.24 -6.16
N GLU A 303 -10.88 22.43 -5.57
CA GLU A 303 -9.79 23.40 -5.50
C GLU A 303 -8.65 22.92 -4.59
N VAL A 304 -8.99 22.23 -3.50
CA VAL A 304 -8.03 21.62 -2.58
C VAL A 304 -7.48 20.33 -3.21
N GLY A 305 -8.35 19.51 -3.79
CA GLY A 305 -7.99 18.25 -4.42
C GLY A 305 -7.02 18.43 -5.60
N ALA A 306 -7.11 19.54 -6.33
CA ALA A 306 -6.20 19.87 -7.42
C ALA A 306 -4.73 19.89 -6.98
N VAL A 307 -4.42 20.34 -5.76
CA VAL A 307 -3.04 20.36 -5.24
C VAL A 307 -2.48 18.96 -5.07
N TYR A 308 -3.27 18.04 -4.50
CA TYR A 308 -2.87 16.64 -4.32
C TYR A 308 -2.79 15.90 -5.65
N HIS A 309 -3.74 16.15 -6.55
CA HIS A 309 -3.74 15.55 -7.89
C HIS A 309 -2.47 15.96 -8.67
N GLN A 310 -2.15 17.25 -8.74
CA GLN A 310 -0.95 17.72 -9.42
C GLN A 310 0.34 17.19 -8.77
N ALA A 311 0.37 17.02 -7.44
CA ALA A 311 1.50 16.39 -6.77
C ALA A 311 1.66 14.92 -7.17
N ALA A 312 0.56 14.17 -7.24
CA ALA A 312 0.58 12.79 -7.72
C ALA A 312 1.07 12.69 -9.17
N GLU A 313 0.63 13.57 -10.06
CA GLU A 313 1.08 13.62 -11.46
C GLU A 313 2.58 13.91 -11.58
N ARG A 314 3.12 14.82 -10.76
CA ARG A 314 4.57 15.11 -10.74
C ARG A 314 5.39 13.93 -10.24
N ILE A 315 4.94 13.25 -9.18
CA ILE A 315 5.60 12.04 -8.67
C ILE A 315 5.56 10.95 -9.74
N LEU A 316 4.38 10.72 -10.34
CA LEU A 316 4.22 9.71 -11.39
C LEU A 316 5.14 10.01 -12.58
N ALA A 317 5.16 11.24 -13.08
CA ALA A 317 6.03 11.64 -14.18
C ALA A 317 7.51 11.36 -13.87
N SER A 318 7.99 11.72 -12.68
CA SER A 318 9.36 11.41 -12.26
C SER A 318 9.63 9.90 -12.21
N LEU A 319 8.72 9.12 -11.61
CA LEU A 319 8.84 7.66 -11.57
C LEU A 319 8.92 7.06 -12.97
N SER A 320 8.11 7.55 -13.90
CA SER A 320 8.05 7.04 -15.27
C SER A 320 9.24 7.46 -16.12
N GLU A 321 9.73 8.68 -15.97
CA GLU A 321 10.78 9.26 -16.82
C GLU A 321 12.19 8.94 -16.33
N GLU A 322 12.42 8.93 -15.01
CA GLU A 322 13.76 8.82 -14.42
C GLU A 322 14.02 7.48 -13.72
N TYR A 323 12.98 6.83 -13.18
CA TYR A 323 13.13 5.63 -12.35
C TYR A 323 12.58 4.35 -12.98
N SER A 324 11.98 4.43 -14.16
CA SER A 324 11.38 3.26 -14.80
C SER A 324 12.42 2.37 -15.46
N ALA A 325 12.18 1.07 -15.39
CA ALA A 325 12.97 0.05 -16.08
C ALA A 325 12.43 -0.25 -17.48
N PHE A 326 11.57 0.60 -18.06
CA PHE A 326 10.86 0.30 -19.31
C PHE A 326 11.77 -0.10 -20.48
N ARG A 327 12.94 0.55 -20.59
CA ARG A 327 13.91 0.28 -21.65
C ARG A 327 14.79 -0.95 -21.39
N ASP A 328 14.84 -1.44 -20.16
CA ASP A 328 15.60 -2.63 -19.81
C ASP A 328 14.71 -3.86 -19.92
N THR A 329 14.87 -4.60 -21.01
CA THR A 329 14.06 -5.79 -21.27
C THR A 329 14.46 -7.00 -20.41
N GLY A 330 15.65 -6.99 -19.82
CA GLY A 330 16.15 -8.04 -18.93
C GLY A 330 15.73 -7.85 -17.48
N HIS A 331 15.30 -6.65 -17.09
CA HIS A 331 14.81 -6.34 -15.76
C HIS A 331 13.30 -6.62 -15.63
N GLU A 332 12.89 -7.31 -14.58
CA GLU A 332 11.49 -7.72 -14.35
C GLU A 332 10.65 -6.63 -13.68
N GLY A 333 11.25 -5.83 -12.79
CA GLY A 333 10.55 -4.74 -12.13
C GLY A 333 10.14 -3.61 -13.07
N ILE A 334 9.13 -2.84 -12.67
CA ILE A 334 8.70 -1.61 -13.34
C ILE A 334 9.57 -0.43 -12.90
N LEU A 335 9.80 -0.29 -11.58
CA LEU A 335 10.57 0.82 -11.00
C LEU A 335 11.89 0.35 -10.40
N TYR A 336 12.99 1.07 -10.66
CA TYR A 336 14.23 0.97 -9.90
C TYR A 336 14.16 1.78 -8.59
N GLY A 337 15.21 1.71 -7.76
CA GLY A 337 15.45 2.72 -6.73
C GLY A 337 14.57 2.65 -5.48
N ALA A 338 13.89 1.52 -5.23
CA ALA A 338 13.16 1.31 -3.99
C ALA A 338 14.10 0.85 -2.86
N THR A 339 13.75 1.18 -1.62
CA THR A 339 14.55 0.83 -0.44
C THR A 339 13.70 0.13 0.62
N GLY A 340 13.92 -1.18 0.79
CA GLY A 340 13.21 -2.05 1.73
C GLY A 340 13.54 -1.74 3.19
N HIS A 341 14.74 -2.11 3.65
CA HIS A 341 15.16 -1.94 5.05
C HIS A 341 16.60 -1.43 5.12
N LYS A 342 16.77 -0.11 4.98
CA LYS A 342 18.09 0.53 4.96
C LYS A 342 18.93 0.30 6.23
N PRO A 343 18.38 0.37 7.46
CA PRO A 343 19.17 0.08 8.66
C PRO A 343 19.82 -1.32 8.67
N GLU A 344 19.19 -2.31 8.05
CA GLU A 344 19.68 -3.70 7.98
C GLU A 344 20.39 -4.02 6.64
N GLY A 345 20.50 -3.03 5.74
CA GLY A 345 21.10 -3.23 4.42
C GLY A 345 20.31 -4.16 3.49
N VAL A 346 19.03 -4.43 3.78
CA VAL A 346 18.20 -5.38 3.00
C VAL A 346 17.40 -4.63 1.93
N ASN A 347 17.50 -5.10 0.68
CA ASN A 347 16.74 -4.58 -0.46
C ASN A 347 16.90 -3.07 -0.65
N VAL A 348 18.13 -2.58 -0.62
CA VAL A 348 18.45 -1.16 -0.84
C VAL A 348 18.74 -0.94 -2.33
N ASN A 349 18.09 0.05 -2.94
CA ASN A 349 18.23 0.39 -4.35
C ASN A 349 17.90 -0.77 -5.31
N VAL A 350 16.72 -1.39 -5.11
CA VAL A 350 16.20 -2.50 -5.93
C VAL A 350 14.78 -2.20 -6.42
N SER A 351 14.20 -3.05 -7.28
CA SER A 351 12.74 -3.01 -7.51
C SER A 351 12.01 -3.78 -6.43
N LEU A 352 10.84 -3.30 -6.03
CA LEU A 352 10.00 -3.92 -5.02
C LEU A 352 8.57 -4.06 -5.55
N ILE A 353 8.00 -5.25 -5.43
CA ILE A 353 6.71 -5.61 -6.05
C ILE A 353 5.56 -4.70 -5.63
N TYR A 354 5.59 -4.20 -4.39
CA TYR A 354 4.57 -3.27 -3.89
C TYR A 354 4.74 -1.88 -4.49
N GLY A 355 5.97 -1.43 -4.76
CA GLY A 355 6.20 -0.19 -5.52
C GLY A 355 5.61 -0.27 -6.92
N ASP A 356 5.84 -1.41 -7.60
CA ASP A 356 5.24 -1.69 -8.91
C ASP A 356 3.70 -1.73 -8.84
N TYR A 357 3.12 -2.36 -7.81
CA TYR A 357 1.67 -2.38 -7.60
C TYR A 357 1.08 -0.99 -7.48
N TYR A 358 1.61 -0.14 -6.59
CA TYR A 358 1.07 1.20 -6.40
C TYR A 358 1.33 2.13 -7.58
N TYR A 359 2.37 1.86 -8.37
CA TYR A 359 2.60 2.56 -9.64
C TYR A 359 1.52 2.21 -10.67
N VAL A 360 1.22 0.91 -10.84
CA VAL A 360 0.12 0.43 -11.70
C VAL A 360 -1.22 0.95 -11.19
N GLU A 361 -1.46 0.96 -9.88
CA GLU A 361 -2.66 1.51 -9.26
C GLU A 361 -2.82 3.02 -9.56
N THR A 362 -1.72 3.79 -9.51
CA THR A 362 -1.72 5.22 -9.81
C THR A 362 -2.08 5.47 -11.28
N LEU A 363 -1.42 4.74 -12.21
CA LEU A 363 -1.74 4.82 -13.63
C LEU A 363 -3.21 4.45 -13.88
N ALA A 364 -3.69 3.39 -13.24
CA ALA A 364 -5.06 2.92 -13.34
C ALA A 364 -6.07 3.99 -12.90
N LYS A 365 -5.85 4.62 -11.73
CA LYS A 365 -6.71 5.69 -11.22
C LYS A 365 -6.80 6.88 -12.18
N LEU A 366 -5.67 7.31 -12.77
CA LEU A 366 -5.66 8.40 -13.76
C LEU A 366 -6.36 8.01 -15.07
N ARG A 367 -6.39 6.72 -15.41
CA ARG A 367 -7.17 6.17 -16.52
C ARG A 367 -8.65 5.95 -16.20
N GLY A 368 -9.11 6.35 -15.01
CA GLY A 368 -10.52 6.26 -14.60
C GLY A 368 -10.90 4.97 -13.89
N TRP A 369 -9.94 4.17 -13.42
CA TRP A 369 -10.22 2.98 -12.61
C TRP A 369 -10.87 3.35 -11.28
N SER A 370 -12.01 2.72 -10.97
CA SER A 370 -12.85 3.07 -9.82
C SER A 370 -13.05 1.95 -8.79
N HIS A 371 -12.67 0.70 -9.08
CA HIS A 371 -12.81 -0.42 -8.15
C HIS A 371 -11.67 -0.42 -7.12
N ARG A 372 -11.66 0.62 -6.27
CA ARG A 372 -10.68 0.85 -5.20
C ARG A 372 -10.47 -0.44 -4.38
N THR A 373 -9.21 -0.85 -4.27
CA THR A 373 -8.80 -2.07 -3.54
C THR A 373 -8.65 -1.79 -2.05
N PHE A 374 -7.88 -0.75 -1.71
CA PHE A 374 -7.65 -0.27 -0.37
C PHE A 374 -8.61 0.85 0.01
#